data_AF-A0A3C0SKR7-F1
#
_entry.id   AF-A0A3C0SKR7-F1
#
_cell.length_a   1.000
_cell.length_b   1.000
_cell.length_c   1.000
_cell.angle_alpha   90.00
_cell.angle_beta   90.00
_cell.angle_gamma   90.00
#
_symmetry.space_group_name_H-M   'P 1'
#
loop_
_entity.id
_entity.type
_entity.pdbx_description
1 polymer ?
#
loop_
_entity_poly.entity_id
_entity_poly.type
_entity_poly.pdbx_seq_one_letter_code
_entity_poly.pdbx_strand_id
1 'polypeptide(L)'
;MENPRQDILDLLVELVGIPSVSCTPAEAQAGRFIHSRLGELSYFRDNPGNLQLLPVPGDPFGREVVMAFVEAVPTVKGTVILTGHYDVVGTDDFGSLEELAFSPLEYTSALKERGLDGDAGKDLKSGDYL
;
A
#
# COMPACT_ATOMS: atom_id res chain seq x y z
N MET A 1 -4.33 0.06 19.52
CA MET A 1 -3.93 1.22 18.71
C MET A 1 -4.04 2.44 19.59
N GLU A 2 -2.91 3.09 19.88
CA GLU A 2 -2.86 4.29 20.72
C GLU A 2 -3.11 5.57 19.90
N ASN A 3 -2.93 5.53 18.57
CA ASN A 3 -3.27 6.63 17.65
C ASN A 3 -3.60 6.15 16.22
N PRO A 4 -4.88 5.89 15.90
CA PRO A 4 -5.28 5.34 14.59
C PRO A 4 -4.88 6.17 13.37
N ARG A 5 -4.81 7.51 13.51
CA ARG A 5 -4.42 8.38 12.39
C ARG A 5 -2.94 8.20 12.06
N GLN A 6 -2.10 8.16 13.10
CA GLN A 6 -0.67 7.93 12.93
C GLN A 6 -0.40 6.53 12.40
N ASP A 7 -1.09 5.51 12.94
CA ASP A 7 -0.94 4.13 12.49
C ASP A 7 -1.28 3.96 10.99
N ILE A 8 -2.31 4.66 10.49
CA ILE A 8 -2.66 4.69 9.07
C ILE A 8 -1.58 5.40 8.24
N LEU A 9 -1.04 6.53 8.73
CA LEU A 9 0.00 7.27 8.03
C LEU A 9 1.29 6.45 7.92
N ASP A 10 1.71 5.80 9.00
CA ASP A 10 2.90 4.96 9.03
C ASP A 10 2.76 3.78 8.06
N LEU A 11 1.60 3.12 8.04
CA LEU A 11 1.30 2.06 7.08
C LEU A 11 1.29 2.56 5.63
N LEU A 12 0.76 3.76 5.37
CA LEU A 12 0.79 4.38 4.06
C LEU A 12 2.23 4.61 3.59
N VAL A 13 3.08 5.16 4.45
CA VAL A 13 4.50 5.42 4.12
C VAL A 13 5.24 4.11 3.83
N GLU A 14 5.01 3.06 4.63
CA GLU A 14 5.60 1.73 4.39
C GLU A 14 5.13 1.13 3.05
N LEU A 15 3.83 1.23 2.73
CA LEU A 15 3.28 0.73 1.47
C LEU A 15 3.83 1.47 0.25
N VAL A 16 3.87 2.80 0.30
CA VAL A 16 4.42 3.64 -0.79
C VAL A 16 5.92 3.40 -0.98
N GLY A 17 6.64 3.02 0.09
CA GLY A 17 8.04 2.63 0.02
C GLY A 17 8.33 1.38 -0.82
N ILE A 18 7.29 0.61 -1.19
CA ILE A 18 7.44 -0.59 -2.02
C ILE A 18 7.24 -0.19 -3.49
N PRO A 19 8.26 -0.33 -4.35
CA PRO A 19 8.18 0.04 -5.76
C PRO A 19 7.40 -1.00 -6.56
N SER A 20 6.09 -1.09 -6.31
CA SER A 20 5.17 -2.08 -6.87
C SER A 20 4.79 -1.78 -8.33
N VAL A 21 5.78 -1.44 -9.17
CA VAL A 21 5.54 -1.02 -10.55
C VAL A 21 4.96 -2.18 -11.35
N SER A 22 3.83 -1.94 -12.03
CA SER A 22 3.11 -2.95 -12.80
C SER A 22 4.01 -3.65 -13.82
N CYS A 23 3.82 -4.95 -14.00
CA CYS A 23 4.57 -5.76 -14.97
C CYS A 23 6.08 -5.81 -14.68
N THR A 24 6.46 -5.73 -13.41
CA THR A 24 7.85 -5.95 -12.97
C THR A 24 7.90 -7.01 -11.87
N PRO A 25 9.06 -7.65 -11.64
CA PRO A 25 9.24 -8.54 -10.49
C PRO A 25 9.02 -7.85 -9.12
N ALA A 26 9.12 -6.52 -9.05
CA ALA A 26 8.95 -5.78 -7.82
C ALA A 26 7.50 -5.75 -7.32
N GLU A 27 6.52 -5.85 -8.24
CA GLU A 27 5.08 -5.90 -7.92
C GLU A 27 4.71 -7.01 -6.92
N ALA A 28 5.39 -8.16 -6.99
CA ALA A 28 5.16 -9.28 -6.07
C ALA A 28 5.49 -8.95 -4.60
N GLN A 29 6.33 -7.94 -4.34
CA GLN A 29 6.74 -7.57 -2.98
C GLN A 29 5.60 -6.94 -2.20
N ALA A 30 4.75 -6.13 -2.83
CA ALA A 30 3.62 -5.48 -2.17
C ALA A 30 2.61 -6.51 -1.65
N GLY A 31 2.27 -7.53 -2.45
CA GLY A 31 1.39 -8.61 -2.00
C GLY A 31 1.95 -9.35 -0.77
N ARG A 32 3.25 -9.68 -0.78
CA ARG A 32 3.92 -10.34 0.36
C ARG A 32 3.96 -9.47 1.61
N PHE A 33 4.20 -8.17 1.44
CA PHE A 33 4.16 -7.21 2.54
C PHE A 33 2.76 -7.14 3.17
N ILE A 34 1.72 -6.98 2.36
CA ILE A 34 0.32 -6.93 2.85
C ILE A 34 -0.03 -8.22 3.59
N HIS A 35 0.34 -9.39 3.05
CA HIS A 35 0.15 -10.67 3.73
C HIS A 35 0.87 -10.71 5.08
N SER A 36 2.14 -10.27 5.14
CA SER A 36 2.90 -10.21 6.40
C SER A 36 2.21 -9.32 7.44
N ARG A 37 1.78 -8.11 7.05
CA ARG A 37 1.10 -7.16 7.96
C ARG A 37 -0.24 -7.69 8.47
N LEU A 38 -1.03 -8.32 7.61
CA LEU A 38 -2.26 -8.98 8.04
C LEU A 38 -1.97 -10.13 9.01
N GLY A 39 -0.90 -10.88 8.80
CA GLY A 39 -0.48 -11.99 9.68
C GLY A 39 -0.10 -11.57 11.10
N GLU A 40 0.17 -10.28 11.35
CA GLU A 40 0.43 -9.74 12.69
C GLU A 40 -0.85 -9.60 13.52
N LEU A 41 -2.02 -9.51 12.87
CA LEU A 41 -3.31 -9.37 13.53
C LEU A 41 -3.67 -10.67 14.27
N SER A 42 -4.18 -10.53 15.51
CA SER A 42 -4.53 -11.68 16.35
C SER A 42 -5.44 -12.68 15.65
N TYR A 43 -6.43 -12.18 14.90
CA TYR A 43 -7.36 -13.03 14.16
C TYR A 43 -6.67 -13.99 13.20
N PHE A 44 -5.70 -13.52 12.41
CA PHE A 44 -5.00 -14.36 11.42
C PHE A 44 -3.93 -15.25 12.05
N ARG A 45 -3.40 -14.88 13.22
CA ARG A 45 -2.55 -15.79 14.01
C ARG A 45 -3.34 -16.97 14.56
N ASP A 46 -4.58 -16.72 15.00
CA ASP A 46 -5.47 -17.75 15.52
C ASP A 46 -6.14 -18.56 14.41
N ASN A 47 -6.26 -17.99 13.20
CA ASN A 47 -6.89 -18.60 12.02
C ASN A 47 -5.97 -18.51 10.78
N PRO A 48 -4.79 -19.15 10.77
CA PRO A 48 -3.80 -18.98 9.71
C PRO A 48 -4.29 -19.47 8.34
N GLY A 49 -5.24 -20.41 8.30
CA GLY A 49 -5.85 -20.88 7.05
C GLY A 49 -6.66 -19.81 6.32
N ASN A 50 -7.07 -18.74 7.02
CA ASN A 50 -7.89 -17.66 6.49
C ASN A 50 -7.06 -16.51 5.89
N LEU A 51 -5.73 -16.64 5.84
CA LEU A 51 -4.82 -15.71 5.18
C LEU A 51 -3.91 -16.49 4.23
N GLN A 52 -3.96 -16.17 2.94
CA GLN A 52 -3.27 -16.94 1.90
C GLN A 52 -2.67 -16.03 0.83
N LEU A 53 -1.52 -16.45 0.31
CA LEU A 53 -1.00 -16.02 -0.99
C LEU A 53 -1.41 -17.06 -2.03
N LEU A 54 -2.25 -16.64 -2.97
CA LEU A 54 -2.73 -17.51 -4.04
C LEU A 54 -1.88 -17.26 -5.30
N PRO A 55 -1.22 -18.29 -5.87
CA PRO A 55 -0.41 -18.11 -7.07
C PRO A 55 -1.29 -17.73 -8.27
N VAL A 56 -0.81 -16.82 -9.12
CA VAL A 56 -1.44 -16.51 -10.40
C VAL A 56 -0.88 -17.45 -11.47
N PRO A 57 -1.68 -18.39 -12.04
CA PRO A 57 -1.17 -19.37 -12.99
C PRO A 57 -0.57 -18.71 -14.24
N GLY A 58 0.67 -19.09 -14.57
CA GLY A 58 1.36 -18.57 -15.75
C GLY A 58 1.91 -17.15 -15.60
N ASP A 59 1.87 -16.56 -14.40
CA ASP A 59 2.43 -15.24 -14.18
C ASP A 59 3.97 -15.25 -14.27
N PRO A 60 4.58 -14.43 -15.15
CA PRO A 60 6.02 -14.44 -15.37
C PRO A 60 6.81 -13.76 -14.23
N PHE A 61 6.13 -13.01 -13.36
CA PHE A 61 6.75 -12.23 -12.29
C PHE A 61 6.56 -12.84 -10.90
N GLY A 62 5.86 -13.98 -10.81
CA GLY A 62 5.59 -14.67 -9.55
C GLY A 62 4.69 -13.86 -8.60
N ARG A 63 3.75 -13.10 -9.16
CA ARG A 63 2.75 -12.34 -8.42
C ARG A 63 1.69 -13.26 -7.83
N GLU A 64 1.16 -12.84 -6.68
CA GLU A 64 0.26 -13.63 -5.85
C GLU A 64 -0.94 -12.78 -5.40
N VAL A 65 -2.14 -13.35 -5.41
CA VAL A 65 -3.32 -12.68 -4.85
C VAL A 65 -3.30 -12.85 -3.33
N VAL A 66 -3.37 -11.74 -2.60
CA VAL A 66 -3.56 -11.77 -1.15
C VAL A 66 -5.04 -12.01 -0.86
N MET A 67 -5.35 -13.15 -0.24
CA MET A 67 -6.71 -13.47 0.22
C MET A 67 -6.73 -13.48 1.75
N ALA A 68 -7.61 -12.67 2.32
CA ALA A 68 -7.81 -12.59 3.76
C ALA A 68 -9.32 -12.70 4.07
N PHE A 69 -9.70 -13.61 4.94
CA PHE A 69 -11.09 -13.90 5.27
C PHE A 69 -11.32 -13.80 6.77
N VAL A 70 -12.32 -13.02 7.21
CA VAL A 70 -12.70 -12.94 8.62
C VAL A 70 -14.10 -13.52 8.78
N GLU A 71 -14.18 -14.63 9.51
CA GLU A 71 -15.44 -15.31 9.82
C GLU A 71 -16.25 -14.53 10.84
N ALA A 72 -17.52 -14.28 10.52
CA ALA A 72 -18.45 -13.65 11.43
C ALA A 72 -18.82 -14.59 12.59
N VAL A 73 -18.95 -14.02 13.80
CA VAL A 73 -19.40 -14.73 14.99
C VAL A 73 -20.63 -14.01 15.57
N PRO A 74 -21.83 -14.65 15.56
CA PRO A 74 -22.13 -15.95 14.98
C PRO A 74 -22.07 -15.93 13.44
N THR A 75 -21.98 -17.12 12.83
CA THR A 75 -21.96 -17.26 11.37
C THR A 75 -23.24 -16.68 10.75
N VAL A 76 -23.07 -15.86 9.71
CA VAL A 76 -24.17 -15.27 8.93
C VAL A 76 -24.00 -15.60 7.45
N LYS A 77 -25.08 -15.47 6.66
CA LYS A 77 -25.05 -15.71 5.21
C LYS A 77 -24.41 -14.57 4.40
N GLY A 78 -24.35 -13.37 4.97
CA GLY A 78 -23.82 -12.19 4.30
C GLY A 78 -22.30 -12.15 4.36
N THR A 79 -21.68 -11.66 3.29
CA THR A 79 -20.23 -11.42 3.21
C THR A 79 -19.99 -10.03 2.66
N VAL A 80 -19.12 -9.27 3.32
CA VAL A 80 -18.60 -8.00 2.79
C VAL A 80 -17.30 -8.30 2.07
N ILE A 81 -17.20 -7.90 0.81
CA ILE A 81 -15.98 -8.05 0.01
C ILE A 81 -15.30 -6.69 -0.08
N LEU A 82 -14.04 -6.66 0.35
CA LEU A 82 -13.14 -5.54 0.13
C LEU A 82 -12.11 -5.99 -0.91
N THR A 83 -11.93 -5.19 -1.96
CA THR A 83 -10.98 -5.47 -3.03
C THR A 83 -10.24 -4.19 -3.39
N GLY A 84 -8.99 -4.36 -3.80
CA GLY A 84 -8.10 -3.29 -4.24
C GLY A 84 -6.97 -3.89 -5.05
N HIS A 85 -6.24 -3.03 -5.74
CA HIS A 85 -4.98 -3.36 -6.40
C HIS A 85 -3.85 -2.64 -5.66
N TYR A 86 -2.63 -3.17 -5.76
CA TYR A 86 -1.45 -2.64 -5.07
C TYR A 86 -0.29 -2.41 -6.05
N ASP A 87 -0.55 -2.52 -7.35
CA ASP A 87 0.38 -2.12 -8.40
C ASP A 87 0.29 -0.63 -8.68
N VAL A 88 1.40 -0.05 -9.14
CA VAL A 88 1.51 1.36 -9.49
C VAL A 88 2.12 1.53 -10.88
N VAL A 89 1.92 2.69 -11.48
CA VAL A 89 2.57 3.07 -12.74
C VAL A 89 4.07 3.35 -12.53
N GLY A 90 4.81 3.49 -13.64
CA GLY A 90 6.21 3.94 -13.62
C GLY A 90 6.36 5.36 -13.09
N THR A 91 7.60 5.73 -12.82
CA THR A 91 7.98 6.95 -12.08
C THR A 91 8.44 8.11 -12.94
N ASP A 92 8.46 7.94 -14.27
CA ASP A 92 8.97 8.94 -15.22
C ASP A 92 8.32 10.33 -15.05
N ASP A 93 7.05 10.37 -14.65
CA ASP A 93 6.28 11.60 -14.45
C ASP A 93 6.77 12.46 -13.26
N PHE A 94 7.61 11.91 -12.38
CA PHE A 94 8.25 12.65 -11.28
C PHE A 94 9.41 13.54 -11.78
N GLY A 95 9.85 13.35 -13.02
CA GLY A 95 10.90 14.15 -13.66
C GLY A 95 12.19 14.18 -12.85
N SER A 96 12.71 15.37 -12.53
CA SER A 96 13.97 15.49 -11.79
C SER A 96 13.89 15.09 -10.30
N LEU A 97 12.74 14.56 -9.83
CA LEU A 97 12.56 13.99 -8.50
C LEU A 97 12.21 12.49 -8.56
N GLU A 98 12.40 11.83 -9.70
CA GLU A 98 12.08 10.41 -9.88
C GLU A 98 12.68 9.49 -8.80
N GLU A 99 13.92 9.76 -8.38
CA GLU A 99 14.60 9.01 -7.31
C GLU A 99 13.87 9.05 -5.96
N LEU A 100 12.93 9.98 -5.76
CA LEU A 100 12.13 10.12 -4.54
C LEU A 100 10.71 9.57 -4.68
N ALA A 101 10.36 8.95 -5.81
CA ALA A 101 8.97 8.54 -6.09
C ALA A 101 8.37 7.57 -5.06
N PHE A 102 9.22 6.77 -4.40
CA PHE A 102 8.85 5.85 -3.33
C PHE A 102 9.28 6.33 -1.94
N SER A 103 9.52 7.63 -1.78
CA SER A 103 9.95 8.28 -0.54
C SER A 103 9.04 9.49 -0.27
N PRO A 104 7.78 9.26 0.16
CA PRO A 104 6.74 10.28 0.11
C PRO A 104 7.04 11.51 1.00
N LEU A 105 7.72 11.33 2.12
CA LEU A 105 8.08 12.42 3.03
C LEU A 105 9.22 13.28 2.45
N GLU A 106 10.23 12.65 1.88
CA GLU A 106 11.36 13.29 1.20
C GLU A 106 10.88 14.01 -0.07
N TYR A 107 10.02 13.36 -0.86
CA TYR A 107 9.42 13.95 -2.06
C TYR A 107 8.61 15.19 -1.72
N THR A 108 7.75 15.11 -0.69
CA THR A 108 6.96 16.26 -0.21
C THR A 108 7.86 17.40 0.27
N SER A 109 8.97 17.09 0.94
CA SER A 109 9.94 18.10 1.39
C SER A 109 10.65 18.77 0.21
N ALA A 110 11.09 18.00 -0.79
CA ALA A 110 11.71 18.52 -2.00
C ALA A 110 10.75 19.41 -2.82
N LEU A 111 9.46 19.05 -2.87
CA LEU A 111 8.43 19.90 -3.47
C LEU A 111 8.25 21.23 -2.73
N LYS A 112 8.31 21.23 -1.39
CA LYS A 112 8.20 22.45 -0.58
C LYS A 112 9.33 23.44 -0.88
N GLU A 113 10.55 22.95 -1.12
CA GLU A 113 11.69 23.76 -1.50
C GLU A 113 11.57 24.35 -2.91
N ARG A 114 11.10 23.54 -3.87
CA ARG A 114 10.88 24.00 -5.25
C ARG A 114 9.77 25.03 -5.36
N GLY A 115 8.74 24.86 -4.53
CA GLY A 115 7.50 25.60 -4.62
C GLY A 115 6.64 25.10 -5.78
N LEU A 116 5.34 25.10 -5.57
CA LEU A 116 4.33 24.86 -6.60
C LEU A 116 3.47 26.11 -6.73
N ASP A 117 2.96 26.34 -7.94
CA ASP A 117 2.07 27.45 -8.23
C ASP A 117 0.60 27.06 -8.05
N GLY A 118 -0.27 28.08 -8.03
CA GLY A 118 -1.72 27.88 -8.03
C GLY A 118 -2.23 27.12 -6.80
N ASP A 119 -3.22 26.26 -7.01
CA ASP A 119 -3.86 25.51 -5.93
C ASP A 119 -2.98 24.41 -5.36
N ALA A 120 -2.15 23.75 -6.20
CA ALA A 120 -1.16 22.77 -5.73
C ALA A 120 -0.17 23.37 -4.74
N GLY A 121 0.25 24.63 -4.95
CA GLY A 121 1.08 25.37 -4.00
C GLY A 121 0.40 25.69 -2.67
N LYS A 122 -0.93 25.86 -2.67
CA LYS A 122 -1.71 26.07 -1.43
C LYS A 122 -1.87 24.75 -0.68
N ASP A 123 -2.21 23.68 -1.38
CA ASP A 123 -2.36 22.33 -0.82
C ASP A 123 -1.05 21.85 -0.17
N LEU A 124 0.09 22.03 -0.86
CA LEU A 124 1.40 21.67 -0.32
C LEU A 124 1.77 22.43 0.97
N LYS A 125 1.28 23.67 1.12
CA LYS A 125 1.51 24.52 2.29
C LYS A 125 0.51 24.28 3.42
N SER A 126 -0.65 23.69 3.14
CA SER A 126 -1.68 23.47 4.16
C SER A 126 -1.25 22.43 5.19
N GLY A 127 -0.42 21.46 4.76
CA GLY A 127 -0.03 20.32 5.60
C GLY A 127 -1.10 19.23 5.65
N ASP A 128 -2.09 19.27 4.76
CA ASP A 128 -3.08 18.21 4.61
C ASP A 128 -2.59 17.06 3.69
N TYR A 129 -1.43 17.26 3.03
CA TYR A 129 -0.79 16.34 2.09
C TYR A 129 0.76 16.40 2.25
N LEU A 130 1.52 15.36 2.60
CA LEU A 130 1.28 14.33 3.62
C LEU A 130 1.71 14.87 5.00
#